data_AF-A0A832M6A6-F1
#
_entry.id   AF-A0A832M6A6-F1
#
_cell.length_a   1.000
_cell.length_b   1.000
_cell.length_c   1.000
_cell.angle_alpha   90.00
_cell.angle_beta   90.00
_cell.angle_gamma   90.00
#
_symmetry.space_group_name_H-M   'P 1'
#
loop_
_entity.id
_entity.type
_entity.pdbx_description
1 polymer ?
#
loop_
_entity_poly.entity_id
_entity_poly.type
_entity_poly.pdbx_seq_one_letter_code
_entity_poly.pdbx_strand_id
1 'polypeptide(L)'
;MDKLNFAGNWWISGPVWVLSILALALLLRFRAGIARFCGEVSAELRKCTWPWDPEQTGLRKYKVLIDSTVVVCVTTLLLAAYITGFDFFINKLVGWMVTFSPR
;
A
#
# COMPACT_ATOMS: atom_id res chain seq x y z
N MET A 1 -7.22 39.29 -7.61
CA MET A 1 -6.40 38.16 -7.11
C MET A 1 -5.16 38.77 -6.46
N ASP A 2 -5.34 39.25 -5.23
CA ASP A 2 -4.27 39.94 -4.50
C ASP A 2 -3.34 38.90 -3.88
N LYS A 3 -2.08 39.01 -4.27
CA LYS A 3 -1.00 38.13 -3.83
C LYS A 3 -0.92 38.23 -2.31
N LEU A 4 -1.01 37.10 -1.61
CA LEU A 4 -0.64 36.98 -0.19
C LEU A 4 0.82 37.45 -0.03
N ASN A 5 1.00 38.75 0.21
CA ASN A 5 2.29 39.39 0.42
C ASN A 5 2.76 39.08 1.86
N PHE A 6 3.16 37.83 2.09
CA PHE A 6 3.73 37.38 3.37
C PHE A 6 4.97 38.19 3.79
N ALA A 7 5.65 38.83 2.83
CA ALA A 7 6.84 39.62 3.07
C ALA A 7 6.57 41.04 3.63
N GLY A 8 5.37 41.60 3.43
CA GLY A 8 5.07 43.00 3.76
C GLY A 8 4.39 43.24 5.11
N ASN A 9 3.78 42.21 5.70
CA ASN A 9 2.95 42.36 6.89
C ASN A 9 3.68 41.86 8.16
N TRP A 10 4.22 42.79 8.94
CA TRP A 10 5.03 42.52 10.16
C TRP A 10 4.34 41.57 11.16
N TRP A 11 3.02 41.72 11.31
CA TRP A 11 2.20 40.89 12.20
C TRP A 11 2.13 39.42 11.78
N ILE A 12 2.35 39.12 10.49
CA ILE A 12 2.31 37.75 9.94
C ILE A 12 3.73 37.20 9.81
N SER A 13 4.68 38.02 9.35
CA SER A 13 6.05 37.57 9.12
C SER A 13 6.77 37.23 10.41
N GLY A 14 6.61 38.01 11.49
CA GLY A 14 7.26 37.76 12.78
C GLY A 14 6.93 36.37 13.37
N PRO A 15 5.65 36.01 13.57
CA PRO A 15 5.27 34.69 14.08
C PRO A 15 5.68 33.54 13.16
N VAL A 16 5.64 33.72 11.84
CA VAL A 16 6.05 32.70 10.86
C VAL A 16 7.55 32.41 10.97
N TRP A 17 8.40 33.44 11.13
CA TRP A 17 9.84 33.26 11.36
C TRP A 17 10.12 32.59 12.70
N VAL A 18 9.38 32.94 13.76
CA VAL A 18 9.53 32.30 15.07
C VAL A 18 9.11 30.82 15.01
N LEU A 19 7.98 30.51 14.37
CA LEU A 19 7.50 29.15 14.18
C LEU A 19 8.45 28.32 13.30
N SER A 20 9.03 28.91 12.25
CA SER A 20 9.98 28.21 11.38
C SER A 20 11.30 27.93 12.09
N ILE A 21 11.82 28.89 12.87
CA ILE A 21 13.01 28.70 13.71
C ILE A 21 12.76 27.64 14.80
N LEU A 22 11.59 27.68 15.45
CA LEU A 22 11.20 26.71 16.47
C LEU A 22 11.07 25.30 15.86
N ALA A 23 10.42 25.18 14.71
CA ALA A 23 10.31 23.93 13.96
C ALA A 23 11.69 23.40 13.56
N LEU A 24 12.59 24.27 13.10
CA LEU A 24 13.95 23.91 12.72
C LEU A 24 14.78 23.47 13.94
N ALA A 25 14.63 24.14 15.08
CA ALA A 25 15.24 23.76 16.35
C ALA A 25 14.73 22.40 16.86
N LEU A 26 13.42 22.13 16.76
CA LEU A 26 12.81 20.83 17.07
C LEU A 26 13.34 19.74 16.13
N LEU A 27 13.40 19.99 14.82
CA LEU A 27 13.98 19.05 13.86
C LEU A 27 15.44 18.72 14.18
N LEU A 28 16.25 19.73 14.53
CA LEU A 28 17.64 19.53 14.94
C LEU A 28 17.77 18.81 16.29
N ARG A 29 16.81 18.97 17.20
CA ARG A 29 16.75 18.23 18.47
C ARG A 29 16.52 16.73 18.24
N PHE A 30 15.63 16.37 17.31
CA PHE A 30 15.29 14.98 17.01
C PHE A 30 16.13 14.34 15.89
N ARG A 31 17.04 15.09 15.25
CA ARG A 31 17.89 14.62 14.14
C ARG A 31 18.61 13.30 14.43
N ALA A 32 19.10 13.12 15.66
CA ALA A 32 19.85 11.93 16.04
C ALA A 32 18.96 10.68 16.13
N GLY A 33 17.71 10.84 16.58
CA GLY A 33 16.72 9.75 16.60
C GLY A 33 16.30 9.35 15.19
N ILE A 34 16.05 10.33 14.32
CA ILE A 34 15.70 10.09 12.92
C ILE A 34 16.86 9.40 12.19
N ALA A 35 18.10 9.86 12.38
CA ALA A 35 19.26 9.25 11.74
C ALA A 35 19.49 7.79 12.20
N ARG A 36 19.30 7.50 13.50
CA ARG A 36 19.39 6.13 14.03
C ARG A 36 18.30 5.23 13.43
N PHE A 37 17.04 5.69 13.45
CA PHE A 37 15.93 4.97 12.86
C PHE A 37 16.14 4.69 11.36
N CYS A 38 16.56 5.68 10.58
CA CYS A 38 16.87 5.49 9.16
C CYS A 38 18.04 4.50 8.96
N GLY A 39 19.03 4.52 9.84
CA GLY A 39 20.14 3.56 9.83
C GLY A 39 19.67 2.13 10.08
N GLU A 40 18.80 1.93 11.08
CA GLU A 40 18.20 0.62 11.39
C GLU A 40 17.29 0.12 10.26
N VAL A 41 16.39 0.98 9.75
CA VAL A 41 15.53 0.64 8.61
C VAL A 41 16.38 0.29 7.39
N SER A 42 17.44 1.04 7.10
CA SER A 42 18.34 0.70 6.01
C SER A 42 19.07 -0.63 6.23
N ALA A 43 19.42 -0.97 7.47
CA ALA A 43 20.05 -2.25 7.79
C ALA A 43 19.08 -3.42 7.61
N GLU A 44 17.81 -3.27 8.01
CA GLU A 44 16.78 -4.28 7.81
C GLU A 44 16.35 -4.42 6.35
N LEU A 45 16.20 -3.31 5.61
CA LEU A 45 15.87 -3.33 4.18
C LEU A 45 16.92 -4.06 3.33
N ARG A 46 18.18 -4.10 3.78
CA ARG A 46 19.25 -4.88 3.13
C ARG A 46 19.11 -6.38 3.34
N LYS A 47 18.40 -6.81 4.38
CA LYS A 47 18.11 -8.24 4.64
C LYS A 47 16.87 -8.72 3.88
N CYS A 48 15.99 -7.81 3.48
CA CYS A 48 14.81 -8.15 2.71
C CYS A 48 15.18 -8.66 1.31
N THR A 49 14.58 -9.78 0.91
CA THR A 49 14.63 -10.25 -0.47
C THR A 49 13.67 -9.41 -1.31
N TRP A 50 14.22 -8.55 -2.17
CA TRP A 50 13.39 -7.79 -3.10
C TRP A 50 12.85 -8.70 -4.21
N PRO A 51 11.60 -8.49 -4.68
CA PRO A 51 10.96 -9.33 -5.69
C PRO A 51 11.49 -9.11 -7.11
N TRP A 52 12.62 -8.41 -7.25
CA TRP A 52 13.33 -8.21 -8.50
C TRP A 52 14.83 -8.49 -8.36
N ASP A 53 15.39 -9.15 -9.36
CA ASP A 53 16.82 -9.45 -9.42
C ASP A 53 17.56 -8.33 -10.20
N PRO A 54 18.50 -7.58 -9.58
CA PRO A 54 19.26 -6.53 -10.26
C PRO A 54 20.25 -7.06 -11.30
N GLU A 55 20.64 -8.33 -11.24
CA GLU A 55 21.60 -8.94 -12.18
C GLU A 55 20.93 -9.41 -13.48
N GLN A 56 19.62 -9.63 -13.45
CA GLN A 56 18.86 -10.08 -14.61
C GLN A 56 18.14 -8.90 -15.30
N THR A 57 18.22 -8.86 -16.63
CA THR A 57 17.52 -7.87 -17.45
C THR A 57 16.19 -8.40 -18.00
N GLY A 58 15.28 -7.49 -18.34
CA GLY A 58 14.00 -7.81 -18.95
C GLY A 58 12.99 -8.48 -17.99
N LEU A 59 12.14 -9.35 -18.53
CA LEU A 59 11.03 -10.00 -17.79
C LEU A 59 11.51 -10.99 -16.72
N ARG A 60 12.72 -11.57 -16.90
CA ARG A 60 13.31 -12.49 -15.93
C ARG A 60 13.64 -11.81 -14.60
N LYS A 61 13.85 -10.50 -14.60
CA LYS A 61 14.02 -9.68 -13.39
C LYS A 61 12.91 -9.87 -12.38
N TYR A 62 11.65 -9.98 -12.84
CA TYR A 62 10.47 -10.02 -11.99
C TYR A 62 9.92 -11.44 -11.80
N LYS A 63 10.73 -12.48 -12.04
CA LYS A 63 10.28 -13.88 -12.00
C LYS A 63 9.56 -14.23 -10.69
N VAL A 64 10.11 -13.83 -9.55
CA VAL A 64 9.52 -14.09 -8.22
C VAL A 64 8.17 -13.39 -8.04
N LEU A 65 8.07 -12.15 -8.53
CA LEU A 65 6.82 -11.39 -8.50
C LEU A 65 5.74 -12.03 -9.38
N ILE A 66 6.12 -12.46 -10.58
CA ILE A 66 5.20 -13.10 -11.52
C ILE A 66 4.74 -14.45 -10.97
N ASP A 67 5.66 -15.26 -10.44
CA ASP A 67 5.33 -16.59 -9.91
C ASP A 67 4.35 -16.51 -8.73
N SER A 68 4.61 -15.60 -7.78
CA SER A 68 3.70 -15.38 -6.65
C SER A 68 2.33 -14.85 -7.06
N THR A 69 2.26 -13.90 -8.00
CA THR A 69 0.98 -13.36 -8.49
C THR A 69 0.20 -14.38 -9.30
N VAL A 70 0.86 -15.20 -10.13
CA VAL A 70 0.21 -16.26 -10.91
C VAL A 70 -0.43 -17.29 -9.98
N VAL A 71 0.25 -17.71 -8.91
CA VAL A 71 -0.32 -18.64 -7.92
C VAL A 71 -1.58 -18.04 -7.27
N VAL A 72 -1.54 -16.77 -6.86
CA VAL A 72 -2.71 -16.09 -6.28
C VAL A 72 -3.86 -16.00 -7.30
N CYS A 73 -3.58 -15.65 -8.56
CA CYS A 73 -4.59 -15.59 -9.60
C CYS A 73 -5.24 -16.96 -9.86
N VAL A 74 -4.45 -18.03 -9.95
CA VAL A 74 -4.98 -19.39 -10.20
C VAL A 74 -5.82 -19.87 -9.02
N THR A 75 -5.34 -19.70 -7.79
CA THR A 75 -6.07 -20.13 -6.59
C THR A 75 -7.38 -19.39 -6.40
N THR A 76 -7.37 -18.06 -6.59
CA THR A 76 -8.59 -17.26 -6.51
C THR A 76 -9.59 -17.60 -7.60
N LEU A 77 -9.13 -17.87 -8.82
CA LEU A 77 -10.00 -18.27 -9.93
C LEU A 77 -10.61 -19.65 -9.70
N LEU A 78 -9.82 -20.61 -9.19
CA LEU A 78 -10.30 -21.96 -8.87
C LEU A 78 -11.32 -21.93 -7.72
N LEU A 79 -11.08 -21.11 -6.70
CA LEU A 79 -12.03 -20.88 -5.62
C LEU A 79 -13.32 -20.21 -6.12
N ALA A 80 -13.22 -19.21 -6.99
CA ALA A 80 -14.39 -18.55 -7.57
C ALA A 80 -15.26 -19.53 -8.40
N ALA A 81 -14.61 -20.39 -9.18
CA ALA A 81 -15.29 -21.43 -9.95
C ALA A 81 -16.01 -22.44 -9.03
N TYR A 82 -15.36 -22.85 -7.93
CA TYR A 82 -15.95 -23.72 -6.93
C TYR A 82 -17.21 -23.08 -6.32
N ILE A 83 -17.10 -21.87 -5.78
CA ILE A 83 -18.22 -21.16 -5.13
C ILE A 83 -19.39 -21.01 -6.11
N THR A 84 -19.12 -20.50 -7.32
CA THR A 84 -20.15 -20.28 -8.33
C THR A 84 -20.82 -21.58 -8.77
N GLY A 85 -20.06 -22.68 -8.88
CA GLY A 85 -20.59 -23.99 -9.23
C GLY A 85 -21.54 -24.54 -8.15
N PHE A 86 -21.18 -24.40 -6.88
CA PHE A 86 -22.04 -24.81 -5.76
C PHE A 86 -23.27 -23.91 -5.63
N ASP A 87 -23.13 -22.60 -5.81
CA ASP A 87 -24.28 -21.69 -5.83
C ASP A 87 -25.26 -22.05 -6.95
N PHE A 88 -24.76 -22.37 -8.15
CA PHE A 88 -25.60 -22.82 -9.25
C PHE A 88 -26.31 -24.15 -8.93
N PHE A 89 -25.57 -25.11 -8.36
CA PHE A 89 -26.11 -26.42 -7.99
C PHE A 89 -27.23 -26.30 -6.93
N ILE A 90 -26.97 -25.54 -5.86
CA ILE A 90 -27.92 -25.32 -4.77
C ILE A 90 -29.15 -24.57 -5.30
N ASN A 91 -28.97 -23.51 -6.11
CA ASN A 91 -30.09 -22.78 -6.69
C ASN A 91 -30.99 -23.68 -7.54
N LYS A 92 -30.40 -24.58 -8.32
CA LYS A 92 -31.17 -25.54 -9.13
C LYS A 92 -31.89 -26.56 -8.27
N LEU A 93 -31.24 -27.07 -7.22
CA LEU A 93 -31.80 -28.03 -6.28
C LEU A 93 -32.95 -27.41 -5.49
N VAL A 94 -32.75 -26.23 -4.91
CA VAL A 94 -33.78 -25.49 -4.17
C VAL A 94 -34.95 -25.14 -5.09
N GLY A 95 -34.69 -24.64 -6.31
CA GLY A 95 -35.73 -24.36 -7.29
C GLY A 95 -36.55 -25.62 -7.62
N TRP A 96 -35.89 -26.77 -7.75
CA TRP A 96 -36.58 -28.05 -7.94
C TRP A 96 -37.41 -28.44 -6.72
N MET A 97 -36.88 -28.31 -5.50
CA MET A 97 -37.62 -28.63 -4.27
C MET A 97 -38.82 -27.72 -4.05
N VAL A 98 -38.70 -26.42 -4.32
CA VAL A 98 -39.79 -25.45 -4.20
C VAL A 98 -40.89 -25.77 -5.22
N THR A 99 -40.52 -26.10 -6.46
CA THR A 99 -41.49 -26.49 -7.49
C THR A 99 -42.15 -27.84 -7.17
N PHE A 100 -41.41 -28.76 -6.55
CA PHE A 100 -41.90 -30.09 -6.15
C PHE A 100 -42.80 -30.07 -4.90
N SER A 101 -42.80 -28.99 -4.12
CA SER A 101 -43.74 -28.79 -3.02
C SER A 101 -44.87 -27.84 -3.44
N PRO A 102 -45.82 -28.25 -4.30
CA PRO A 102 -46.98 -27.45 -4.61
C PRO A 102 -47.91 -27.48 -3.39
N ARG A 103 -47.81 -26.44 -2.56
CA ARG A 103 -48.93 -25.97 -1.76
C ARG A 103 -49.40 -24.65 -2.34
#